data_AF-A0A2R9CCU7-F1
#
_entry.id   AF-A0A2R9CCU7-F1
#
_cell.length_a   1.000
_cell.length_b   1.000
_cell.length_c   1.000
_cell.angle_alpha   90.00
_cell.angle_beta   90.00
_cell.angle_gamma   90.00
#
_symmetry.space_group_name_H-M   'P 1'
#
loop_
_entity.id
_entity.type
_entity.pdbx_description
1 polymer ?
#
loop_
_entity_poly.entity_id
_entity_poly.type
_entity_poly.pdbx_seq_one_letter_code
_entity_poly.pdbx_strand_id
1 'polypeptide(L)'
;MEEPPLLPGENIKDMAKDVTYICPFTGAVRGTLTVTNYRLYFKSMERDPPFVLDASLGVINRVEKIGGASSRGENSYGLETVCKDIRNLRFAHKPEGRTRRSIFENLMKYAFPVSNNLPLFAFEYKEVFPENGWKLYDPLLEYRRQGIPNESWRITKINERYELCDTYPALLVVPANIPDEELKRVASFRSRGRIPVLSWIHPESQATITRCSQPMVGVSGKRSKEDEKYLQAIMDSNAQSHKIFIFDARPSVNAVANKAKGGGYESEDAYQNAELRIITKT
;
A
#
# COMPACT_ATOMS: atom_id res chain seq x y z
N MET A 1 -8.55 -35.78 -10.42
CA MET A 1 -7.21 -35.35 -9.95
C MET A 1 -7.40 -34.15 -9.02
N GLU A 2 -6.87 -34.24 -7.80
CA GLU A 2 -7.06 -33.22 -6.74
C GLU A 2 -5.91 -32.19 -6.67
N GLU A 3 -4.93 -32.30 -7.57
CA GLU A 3 -3.79 -31.38 -7.64
C GLU A 3 -4.22 -29.98 -8.13
N PRO A 4 -3.57 -28.91 -7.61
CA PRO A 4 -3.81 -27.56 -8.07
C PRO A 4 -3.29 -27.35 -9.50
N PRO A 5 -3.94 -26.50 -10.31
CA PRO A 5 -3.28 -25.92 -11.47
C PRO A 5 -2.09 -25.07 -11.02
N LEU A 6 -0.96 -25.18 -11.70
CA LEU A 6 0.27 -24.48 -11.37
C LEU A 6 0.56 -23.38 -12.41
N LEU A 7 0.82 -22.17 -11.94
CA LEU A 7 1.33 -21.07 -12.78
C LEU A 7 2.80 -21.32 -13.18
N PRO A 8 3.31 -20.69 -14.25
CA PRO A 8 4.73 -20.72 -14.57
C PRO A 8 5.59 -20.19 -13.40
N GLY A 9 6.40 -21.06 -12.81
CA GLY A 9 7.21 -20.77 -11.62
C GLY A 9 6.57 -21.21 -10.29
N GLU A 10 5.32 -21.66 -10.30
CA GLU A 10 4.66 -22.24 -9.15
C GLU A 10 5.04 -23.71 -8.95
N ASN A 11 5.34 -24.09 -7.71
CA ASN A 11 5.74 -25.44 -7.35
C ASN A 11 5.05 -25.88 -6.05
N ILE A 12 4.57 -27.12 -6.01
CA ILE A 12 4.03 -27.73 -4.79
C ILE A 12 5.14 -27.86 -3.74
N LYS A 13 4.83 -27.47 -2.50
CA LYS A 13 5.73 -27.50 -1.35
C LYS A 13 5.33 -28.52 -0.30
N ASP A 14 4.03 -28.73 -0.17
CA ASP A 14 3.48 -29.76 0.71
C ASP A 14 2.07 -30.17 0.27
N MET A 15 1.66 -31.38 0.65
CA MET A 15 0.34 -31.91 0.35
C MET A 15 -0.12 -32.83 1.47
N ALA A 16 -1.37 -32.66 1.89
CA ALA A 16 -2.03 -33.45 2.91
C ALA A 16 -3.37 -33.97 2.40
N LYS A 17 -3.49 -35.29 2.29
CA LYS A 17 -4.75 -35.99 2.01
C LYS A 17 -5.61 -36.09 3.25
N ASP A 18 -6.90 -36.37 3.07
CA ASP A 18 -7.89 -36.59 4.13
C ASP A 18 -7.96 -35.43 5.14
N VAL A 19 -7.79 -34.19 4.66
CA VAL A 19 -8.00 -32.96 5.44
C VAL A 19 -9.45 -32.53 5.30
N THR A 20 -10.08 -32.09 6.39
CA THR A 20 -11.46 -31.62 6.38
C THR A 20 -11.50 -30.10 6.40
N TYR A 21 -11.97 -29.47 5.32
CA TYR A 21 -12.31 -28.05 5.35
C TYR A 21 -13.66 -27.88 6.04
N ILE A 22 -13.74 -26.98 7.04
CA ILE A 22 -14.97 -26.67 7.77
C ILE A 22 -15.57 -25.41 7.14
N CYS A 23 -16.40 -25.58 6.11
CA CYS A 23 -17.06 -24.46 5.45
C CYS A 23 -18.14 -23.89 6.38
N PRO A 24 -18.09 -22.59 6.74
CA PRO A 24 -19.12 -21.97 7.59
C PRO A 24 -20.53 -22.01 6.99
N PHE A 25 -20.63 -22.14 5.66
CA PHE A 25 -21.89 -22.05 4.93
C PHE A 25 -22.47 -23.41 4.54
N THR A 26 -21.61 -24.40 4.29
CA THR A 26 -22.04 -25.68 3.71
C THR A 26 -21.58 -26.90 4.51
N GLY A 27 -20.98 -26.68 5.69
CA GLY A 27 -20.51 -27.75 6.56
C GLY A 27 -19.16 -28.32 6.18
N ALA A 28 -18.79 -29.42 6.83
CA ALA A 28 -17.52 -30.10 6.65
C ALA A 28 -17.44 -30.78 5.27
N VAL A 29 -16.26 -30.77 4.67
CA VAL A 29 -15.95 -31.50 3.44
C VAL A 29 -14.51 -32.00 3.50
N ARG A 30 -14.29 -33.28 3.24
CA ARG A 30 -12.95 -33.89 3.28
C ARG A 30 -12.34 -33.94 1.89
N GLY A 31 -11.05 -33.65 1.79
CA GLY A 31 -10.33 -33.62 0.52
C GLY A 31 -8.83 -33.52 0.72
N THR A 32 -8.15 -33.01 -0.31
CA THR A 32 -6.70 -32.81 -0.30
C THR A 32 -6.38 -31.32 -0.17
N LEU A 33 -5.52 -31.00 0.79
CA LEU A 33 -4.96 -29.68 1.01
C LEU A 33 -3.53 -29.62 0.45
N THR A 34 -3.26 -28.67 -0.43
CA THR A 34 -1.97 -28.47 -1.08
C THR A 34 -1.46 -27.06 -0.79
N VAL A 35 -0.17 -26.95 -0.48
CA VAL A 35 0.54 -25.68 -0.30
C VAL A 35 1.57 -25.57 -1.42
N THR A 36 1.56 -24.47 -2.18
CA THR A 36 2.61 -24.15 -3.15
C THR A 36 3.49 -23.01 -2.64
N ASN A 37 4.40 -22.48 -3.46
CA ASN A 37 5.07 -21.19 -3.20
C ASN A 37 4.16 -19.96 -3.48
N TYR A 38 2.93 -20.15 -3.93
CA TYR A 38 1.99 -19.07 -4.28
C TYR A 38 0.64 -19.15 -3.57
N ARG A 39 0.04 -20.33 -3.50
CA ARG A 39 -1.34 -20.54 -3.04
C ARG A 39 -1.48 -21.64 -2.00
N LEU A 40 -2.57 -21.53 -1.23
CA LEU A 40 -3.22 -22.60 -0.50
C LEU A 40 -4.37 -23.10 -1.36
N TYR A 41 -4.34 -24.38 -1.72
CA TYR A 41 -5.36 -25.00 -2.55
C TYR A 41 -5.97 -26.18 -1.83
N PHE A 42 -7.30 -26.20 -1.71
CA PHE A 42 -8.04 -27.34 -1.18
C PHE A 42 -9.05 -27.79 -2.22
N LYS A 43 -9.08 -29.10 -2.48
CA LYS A 43 -10.03 -29.71 -3.40
C LYS A 43 -10.60 -30.99 -2.83
N SER A 44 -11.90 -31.17 -2.98
CA SER A 44 -12.62 -32.38 -2.63
C SER A 44 -13.50 -32.84 -3.78
N MET A 45 -13.38 -34.12 -4.12
CA MET A 45 -14.26 -34.81 -5.07
C MET A 45 -15.51 -35.40 -4.38
N GLU A 46 -15.71 -35.20 -3.07
CA GLU A 46 -16.89 -35.71 -2.33
C GLU A 46 -18.18 -34.94 -2.66
N ARG A 47 -18.10 -33.88 -3.47
CA ARG A 47 -19.24 -33.08 -3.94
C ARG A 47 -19.25 -33.00 -5.45
N ASP A 48 -20.44 -32.76 -6.00
CA ASP A 48 -20.66 -32.49 -7.42
C ASP A 48 -21.39 -31.13 -7.60
N PRO A 49 -20.75 -30.11 -8.21
CA PRO A 49 -19.38 -30.12 -8.72
C PRO A 49 -18.32 -30.24 -7.59
N PRO A 50 -17.07 -30.63 -7.91
CA PRO A 50 -15.99 -30.72 -6.93
C PRO A 50 -15.84 -29.44 -6.12
N PHE A 51 -15.73 -29.57 -4.80
CA PHE A 51 -15.51 -28.42 -3.94
C PHE A 51 -14.07 -27.94 -4.10
N VAL A 52 -13.88 -26.67 -4.47
CA VAL A 52 -12.57 -26.05 -4.64
C VAL A 52 -12.49 -24.79 -3.78
N LEU A 53 -11.40 -24.67 -3.03
CA LEU A 53 -11.01 -23.48 -2.31
C LEU A 53 -9.58 -23.13 -2.74
N ASP A 54 -9.45 -22.00 -3.44
CA ASP A 54 -8.18 -21.48 -3.94
C ASP A 54 -7.95 -20.08 -3.33
N ALA A 55 -6.82 -19.91 -2.64
CA ALA A 55 -6.45 -18.65 -2.01
C ALA A 55 -4.94 -18.43 -2.12
N SER A 56 -4.51 -17.25 -2.57
CA SER A 56 -3.08 -16.89 -2.53
C SER A 56 -2.55 -16.90 -1.09
N LEU A 57 -1.31 -17.31 -0.88
CA LEU A 57 -0.69 -17.28 0.44
C LEU A 57 -0.50 -15.84 0.94
N GLY A 58 -0.39 -14.87 0.04
CA GLY A 58 -0.27 -13.45 0.38
C GLY A 58 -1.48 -12.85 1.11
N VAL A 59 -2.67 -13.46 0.97
CA VAL A 59 -3.85 -13.05 1.77
C VAL A 59 -3.81 -13.56 3.19
N ILE A 60 -2.97 -14.54 3.53
CA ILE A 60 -2.89 -15.06 4.89
C ILE A 60 -2.20 -14.01 5.78
N ASN A 61 -2.88 -13.63 6.86
CA ASN A 61 -2.37 -12.73 7.88
C ASN A 61 -1.74 -13.50 9.05
N ARG A 62 -2.36 -14.63 9.45
CA ARG A 62 -1.89 -15.47 10.55
C ARG A 62 -2.31 -16.92 10.32
N VAL A 63 -1.52 -17.86 10.83
CA VAL A 63 -1.84 -19.29 10.88
C VAL A 63 -1.84 -19.74 12.33
N GLU A 64 -2.93 -20.35 12.80
CA GLU A 64 -3.10 -20.80 14.17
C GLU A 64 -3.30 -22.30 14.22
N LYS A 65 -2.73 -22.94 15.25
CA LYS A 65 -3.01 -24.35 15.55
C LYS A 65 -4.26 -24.42 16.42
N ILE A 66 -5.23 -25.19 15.95
CA ILE A 66 -6.47 -25.47 16.68
C ILE A 66 -6.37 -26.86 17.31
N GLY A 67 -6.69 -26.95 18.60
CA GLY A 67 -6.65 -28.19 19.36
C GLY A 67 -5.25 -28.77 19.60
N GLY A 68 -5.21 -29.84 20.39
CA GLY A 68 -3.98 -30.50 20.84
C GLY A 68 -4.20 -31.95 21.22
N ALA A 69 -3.28 -32.52 21.99
CA ALA A 69 -3.33 -33.94 22.39
C ALA A 69 -4.58 -34.31 23.22
N SER A 70 -5.19 -33.33 23.89
CA SER A 70 -6.40 -33.50 24.70
C SER A 70 -7.71 -33.24 23.93
N SER A 71 -7.64 -32.86 22.65
CA SER A 71 -8.83 -32.55 21.85
C SER A 71 -9.53 -33.84 21.41
N ARG A 72 -10.73 -34.08 21.96
CA ARG A 72 -11.55 -35.28 21.69
C ARG A 72 -12.76 -35.04 20.80
N GLY A 73 -13.04 -33.78 20.45
CA GLY A 73 -14.19 -33.42 19.62
C GLY A 73 -13.98 -33.73 18.14
N GLU A 74 -15.06 -33.95 17.39
CA GLU A 74 -15.00 -34.09 15.94
C GLU A 74 -14.45 -32.80 15.31
N ASN A 75 -13.52 -32.93 14.36
CA ASN A 75 -12.87 -31.81 13.66
C ASN A 75 -12.22 -30.76 14.60
N SER A 76 -11.86 -31.15 15.83
CA SER A 76 -11.32 -30.25 16.86
C SER A 76 -9.80 -30.07 16.82
N TYR A 77 -9.09 -30.88 16.04
CA TYR A 77 -7.64 -30.79 15.84
C TYR A 77 -7.34 -30.32 14.41
N GLY A 78 -6.68 -29.17 14.26
CA GLY A 78 -6.55 -28.57 12.94
C GLY A 78 -5.74 -27.28 12.88
N LEU A 79 -5.92 -26.54 11.79
CA LEU A 79 -5.35 -25.24 11.53
C LEU A 79 -6.45 -24.24 11.18
N GLU A 80 -6.20 -22.98 11.50
CA GLU A 80 -7.02 -21.85 11.05
C GLU A 80 -6.12 -20.78 10.44
N THR A 81 -6.45 -20.32 9.23
CA THR A 81 -5.80 -19.17 8.60
C THR A 81 -6.71 -17.97 8.67
N VAL A 82 -6.23 -16.89 9.29
CA VAL A 82 -6.92 -15.59 9.29
C VAL A 82 -6.45 -14.81 8.07
N CYS A 83 -7.37 -14.37 7.21
CA CYS A 83 -7.03 -13.78 5.92
C CYS A 83 -7.40 -12.30 5.83
N LYS A 84 -6.69 -11.58 4.93
CA LYS A 84 -6.85 -10.14 4.66
C LYS A 84 -8.06 -9.83 3.78
N ASP A 85 -8.61 -10.85 3.12
CA ASP A 85 -9.79 -10.79 2.25
C ASP A 85 -11.10 -11.09 3.02
N ILE A 86 -11.13 -10.71 4.31
CA ILE A 86 -12.33 -10.69 5.17
C ILE A 86 -12.93 -12.10 5.38
N ARG A 87 -12.07 -13.11 5.50
CA ARG A 87 -12.48 -14.49 5.81
C ARG A 87 -11.44 -15.22 6.65
N ASN A 88 -11.88 -16.30 7.29
CA ASN A 88 -11.02 -17.26 7.97
C ASN A 88 -11.25 -18.64 7.34
N LEU A 89 -10.18 -19.43 7.15
CA LEU A 89 -10.26 -20.78 6.60
C LEU A 89 -9.82 -21.78 7.66
N ARG A 90 -10.68 -22.75 7.98
CA ARG A 90 -10.44 -23.73 9.03
C ARG A 90 -10.38 -25.13 8.47
N PHE A 91 -9.29 -25.83 8.79
CA PHE A 91 -8.99 -27.17 8.31
C PHE A 91 -8.76 -28.11 9.49
N ALA A 92 -9.52 -29.18 9.60
CA ALA A 92 -9.27 -30.24 10.56
C ALA A 92 -8.38 -31.33 9.95
N HIS A 93 -7.46 -31.82 10.77
CA HIS A 93 -6.52 -32.89 10.46
C HIS A 93 -6.75 -34.06 11.40
N LYS A 94 -6.47 -35.29 10.95
CA LYS A 94 -6.40 -36.45 11.85
C LYS A 94 -5.07 -36.46 12.59
N PRO A 95 -5.03 -36.55 13.94
CA PRO A 95 -3.78 -36.63 14.69
C PRO A 95 -2.87 -37.77 14.22
N GLU A 96 -3.46 -38.91 13.88
CA GLU A 96 -2.79 -40.12 13.37
C GLU A 96 -2.09 -39.88 12.03
N GLY A 97 -2.64 -39.00 11.18
CA GLY A 97 -2.11 -38.70 9.86
C GLY A 97 -0.84 -37.83 9.89
N ARG A 98 -0.48 -37.24 11.03
CA ARG A 98 0.73 -36.42 11.24
C ARG A 98 0.93 -35.27 10.23
N THR A 99 -0.08 -34.90 9.45
CA THR A 99 0.02 -33.87 8.39
C THR A 99 -0.03 -32.44 8.90
N ARG A 100 -0.72 -32.18 10.02
CA ARG A 100 -0.92 -30.83 10.58
C ARG A 100 0.40 -30.07 10.78
N ARG A 101 1.42 -30.76 11.29
CA ARG A 101 2.72 -30.13 11.57
C ARG A 101 3.41 -29.71 10.28
N SER A 102 3.47 -30.60 9.29
CA SER A 102 4.09 -30.33 7.98
C SER A 102 3.40 -29.16 7.28
N ILE A 103 2.06 -29.19 7.19
CA ILE A 103 1.29 -28.12 6.57
C ILE A 103 1.44 -26.81 7.31
N PHE A 104 1.42 -26.82 8.65
CA PHE A 104 1.65 -25.61 9.45
C PHE A 104 3.03 -25.01 9.17
N GLU A 105 4.09 -25.82 9.19
CA GLU A 105 5.45 -25.36 8.94
C GLU A 105 5.60 -24.81 7.51
N ASN A 106 5.01 -25.46 6.50
CA ASN A 106 5.03 -24.98 5.12
C ASN A 106 4.18 -23.73 4.91
N LEU A 107 3.00 -23.63 5.53
CA LEU A 107 2.21 -22.39 5.52
C LEU A 107 2.97 -21.23 6.15
N MET A 108 3.55 -21.44 7.33
CA MET A 108 4.36 -20.41 8.00
C MET A 108 5.59 -20.01 7.18
N LYS A 109 6.17 -20.94 6.41
CA LYS A 109 7.33 -20.68 5.55
C LYS A 109 6.95 -19.88 4.29
N TYR A 110 5.95 -20.33 3.53
CA TYR A 110 5.64 -19.78 2.21
C TYR A 110 4.57 -18.67 2.21
N ALA A 111 3.75 -18.54 3.25
CA ALA A 111 2.87 -17.38 3.41
C ALA A 111 3.58 -16.14 3.94
N PHE A 112 4.73 -16.33 4.60
CA PHE A 112 5.55 -15.25 5.13
C PHE A 112 6.98 -15.31 4.58
N PRO A 113 7.18 -15.26 3.25
CA PRO A 113 8.49 -15.51 2.65
C PRO A 113 9.54 -14.51 3.11
N VAL A 114 9.20 -13.23 3.25
CA VAL A 114 10.10 -12.18 3.76
C VAL A 114 10.61 -12.50 5.17
N SER A 115 9.73 -12.96 6.06
CA SER A 115 10.10 -13.36 7.43
C SER A 115 10.98 -14.61 7.47
N ASN A 116 11.04 -15.37 6.38
CA ASN A 116 11.78 -16.63 6.27
C ASN A 116 12.96 -16.54 5.28
N ASN A 117 13.39 -15.33 4.88
CA ASN A 117 14.44 -15.10 3.89
C ASN A 117 14.21 -15.85 2.57
N LEU A 118 12.96 -15.90 2.12
CA LEU A 118 12.55 -16.44 0.83
C LEU A 118 12.08 -15.31 -0.10
N PRO A 119 12.19 -15.48 -1.43
CA PRO A 119 11.64 -14.54 -2.38
C PRO A 119 10.10 -14.50 -2.29
N LEU A 120 9.53 -13.32 -2.54
CA LEU A 120 8.10 -13.22 -2.85
C LEU A 120 7.83 -13.94 -4.18
N PHE A 121 6.65 -14.55 -4.32
CA PHE A 121 6.28 -15.25 -5.55
C PHE A 121 6.35 -14.36 -6.82
N ALA A 122 6.20 -13.04 -6.67
CA ALA A 122 6.38 -12.09 -7.76
C ALA A 122 7.75 -12.20 -8.47
N PHE A 123 8.80 -12.65 -7.77
CA PHE A 123 10.13 -12.88 -8.35
C PHE A 123 10.32 -14.29 -8.95
N GLU A 124 9.42 -15.22 -8.63
CA GLU A 124 9.43 -16.59 -9.16
C GLU A 124 8.47 -16.77 -10.34
N TYR A 125 7.45 -15.90 -10.46
CA TYR A 125 6.44 -15.94 -11.50
C TYR A 125 7.01 -15.61 -12.88
N LYS A 126 6.77 -16.49 -13.86
CA LYS A 126 7.37 -16.45 -15.21
C LYS A 126 6.37 -16.38 -16.35
N GLU A 127 5.10 -16.08 -16.07
CA GLU A 127 4.12 -15.92 -17.14
C GLU A 127 4.43 -14.66 -17.96
N VAL A 128 4.19 -14.75 -19.26
CA VAL A 128 4.46 -13.68 -20.22
C VAL A 128 3.14 -13.21 -20.81
N PHE A 129 2.90 -11.91 -20.71
CA PHE A 129 1.74 -11.26 -21.30
C PHE A 129 2.16 -10.48 -22.56
N PRO A 130 1.26 -10.29 -23.55
CA PRO A 130 1.56 -9.51 -24.75
C PRO A 130 1.97 -8.07 -24.43
N GLU A 131 1.34 -7.48 -23.41
CA GLU A 131 1.58 -6.10 -22.99
C GLU A 131 2.49 -6.04 -21.75
N ASN A 132 3.45 -5.11 -21.77
CA ASN A 132 4.32 -4.86 -20.62
C ASN A 132 3.76 -3.74 -19.74
N GLY A 133 3.05 -4.11 -18.67
CA GLY A 133 2.45 -3.17 -17.72
C GLY A 133 3.43 -2.18 -17.08
N TRP A 134 4.73 -2.49 -17.01
CA TRP A 134 5.76 -1.56 -16.50
C TRP A 134 6.01 -0.36 -17.42
N LYS A 135 5.55 -0.41 -18.68
CA LYS A 135 5.68 0.68 -19.65
C LYS A 135 4.42 1.54 -19.76
N LEU A 136 3.36 1.20 -19.02
CA LEU A 136 2.09 1.92 -19.06
C LEU A 136 2.22 3.36 -18.57
N TYR A 137 2.98 3.58 -17.49
CA TYR A 137 3.14 4.90 -16.88
C TYR A 137 4.49 5.50 -17.23
N ASP A 138 4.45 6.62 -17.96
CA ASP A 138 5.59 7.50 -18.19
C ASP A 138 5.28 8.87 -17.55
N PRO A 139 6.04 9.30 -16.52
CA PRO A 139 5.80 10.57 -15.84
C PRO A 139 5.81 11.78 -16.79
N LEU A 140 6.69 11.78 -17.80
CA LEU A 140 6.80 12.90 -18.74
C LEU A 140 5.61 12.94 -19.70
N LEU A 141 5.12 11.78 -20.14
CA LEU A 141 3.92 11.72 -20.99
C LEU A 141 2.67 12.12 -20.20
N GLU A 142 2.55 11.73 -18.93
CA GLU A 142 1.42 12.17 -18.09
C GLU A 142 1.45 13.68 -17.85
N TYR A 143 2.62 14.26 -17.56
CA TYR A 143 2.73 15.72 -17.46
C TYR A 143 2.45 16.42 -18.79
N ARG A 144 2.92 15.88 -19.92
CA ARG A 144 2.61 16.41 -21.25
C ARG A 144 1.10 16.39 -21.53
N ARG A 145 0.39 15.32 -21.14
CA ARG A 145 -1.07 15.22 -21.26
C ARG A 145 -1.78 16.34 -20.50
N GLN A 146 -1.20 16.82 -19.39
CA GLN A 146 -1.70 17.94 -18.61
C GLN A 146 -1.22 19.32 -19.11
N GLY A 147 -0.40 19.38 -20.16
CA GLY A 147 0.17 20.65 -20.67
C GLY A 147 1.40 21.13 -19.89
N ILE A 148 2.15 20.22 -19.24
CA ILE A 148 3.34 20.52 -18.43
C ILE A 148 4.61 19.97 -19.11
N PRO A 149 5.76 20.67 -19.06
CA PRO A 149 5.98 21.99 -18.44
C PRO A 149 5.34 23.12 -19.25
N ASN A 150 5.10 24.26 -18.59
CA ASN A 150 4.60 25.49 -19.19
C ASN A 150 5.26 26.72 -18.54
N GLU A 151 4.73 27.92 -18.81
CA GLU A 151 5.28 29.18 -18.28
C GLU A 151 5.23 29.28 -16.75
N SER A 152 4.24 28.64 -16.11
CA SER A 152 4.03 28.69 -14.65
C SER A 152 4.65 27.52 -13.91
N TRP A 153 4.89 26.38 -14.58
CA TRP A 153 5.33 25.13 -13.96
C TRP A 153 6.48 24.48 -14.72
N ARG A 154 7.56 24.16 -14.00
CA ARG A 154 8.73 23.46 -14.55
C ARG A 154 8.89 22.06 -13.97
N ILE A 155 9.49 21.17 -14.76
CA ILE A 155 9.96 19.88 -14.28
C ILE A 155 11.38 20.08 -13.71
N THR A 156 11.59 19.68 -12.46
CA THR A 156 12.92 19.62 -11.85
C THR A 156 13.44 18.18 -11.83
N LYS A 157 14.77 18.04 -11.95
CA LYS A 157 15.52 16.79 -11.80
C LYS A 157 16.28 16.72 -10.47
N ILE A 158 16.06 17.66 -9.56
CA ILE A 158 16.72 17.69 -8.25
C ILE A 158 16.54 16.38 -7.45
N ASN A 159 15.46 15.64 -7.70
CA ASN A 159 15.18 14.37 -7.05
C ASN A 159 15.47 13.14 -7.93
N GLU A 160 16.18 13.28 -9.05
CA GLU A 160 16.47 12.16 -9.97
C GLU A 160 17.20 11.01 -9.27
N ARG A 161 18.00 11.34 -8.24
CA ARG A 161 18.72 10.39 -7.38
C ARG A 161 18.10 10.23 -5.99
N TYR A 162 16.86 10.70 -5.81
CA TYR A 162 16.13 10.60 -4.54
C TYR A 162 16.78 11.35 -3.36
N GLU A 163 17.65 12.32 -3.63
CA GLU A 163 18.42 13.07 -2.63
C GLU A 163 17.60 14.17 -1.94
N LEU A 164 16.58 14.73 -2.63
CA LEU A 164 15.70 15.74 -2.04
C LEU A 164 14.65 15.07 -1.13
N CYS A 165 14.04 13.98 -1.61
CA CYS A 165 13.06 13.18 -0.90
C CYS A 165 13.03 11.74 -1.43
N ASP A 166 13.46 10.81 -0.59
CA ASP A 166 13.59 9.38 -0.88
C ASP A 166 12.26 8.63 -1.11
N THR A 167 11.16 9.24 -0.67
CA THR A 167 9.80 8.68 -0.80
C THR A 167 8.96 9.38 -1.87
N TYR A 168 9.59 10.23 -2.68
CA TYR A 168 8.99 10.93 -3.83
C TYR A 168 9.49 10.35 -5.16
N PRO A 169 8.79 10.59 -6.28
CA PRO A 169 9.28 10.19 -7.59
C PRO A 169 10.54 10.97 -8.00
N ALA A 170 11.26 10.43 -8.99
CA ALA A 170 12.49 11.02 -9.52
C ALA A 170 12.28 12.41 -10.15
N LEU A 171 11.16 12.57 -10.86
CA LEU A 171 10.76 13.82 -11.50
C LEU A 171 9.67 14.50 -10.67
N LEU A 172 9.84 15.80 -10.42
CA LEU A 172 8.89 16.62 -9.69
C LEU A 172 8.52 17.84 -10.52
N VAL A 173 7.27 18.27 -10.43
CA VAL A 173 6.80 19.51 -11.04
C VAL A 173 6.54 20.55 -9.97
N VAL A 174 7.17 21.71 -10.14
CA VAL A 174 7.26 22.81 -9.17
C VAL A 174 7.02 24.14 -9.88
N PRO A 175 6.68 25.24 -9.17
CA PRO A 175 6.52 26.54 -9.80
C PRO A 175 7.78 26.96 -10.57
N ALA A 176 7.60 27.49 -11.79
CA ALA A 176 8.69 27.77 -12.72
C ALA A 176 9.72 28.76 -12.17
N ASN A 177 9.29 29.70 -11.33
CA ASN A 177 10.12 30.74 -10.73
C ASN A 177 10.85 30.31 -9.43
N ILE A 178 10.65 29.08 -8.94
CA ILE A 178 11.35 28.58 -7.76
C ILE A 178 12.59 27.79 -8.21
N PRO A 179 13.82 28.19 -7.82
CA PRO A 179 15.03 27.45 -8.14
C PRO A 179 15.24 26.23 -7.24
N ASP A 180 16.05 25.28 -7.69
CA ASP A 180 16.31 24.01 -7.00
C ASP A 180 16.91 24.19 -5.58
N GLU A 181 17.75 25.21 -5.36
CA GLU A 181 18.29 25.50 -4.02
C GLU A 181 17.22 25.94 -3.02
N GLU A 182 16.15 26.61 -3.47
CA GLU A 182 15.02 26.93 -2.60
C GLU A 182 14.21 25.67 -2.27
N LEU A 183 14.08 24.72 -3.21
CA LEU A 183 13.40 23.43 -2.95
C LEU A 183 14.04 22.67 -1.79
N LYS A 184 15.37 22.69 -1.68
CA LYS A 184 16.10 22.06 -0.55
C LYS A 184 15.71 22.67 0.79
N ARG A 185 15.49 23.98 0.84
CA ARG A 185 15.08 24.69 2.06
C ARG A 185 13.63 24.37 2.42
N VAL A 186 12.73 24.36 1.43
CA VAL A 186 11.33 23.91 1.62
C VAL A 186 11.30 22.47 2.11
N ALA A 187 12.14 21.58 1.56
CA ALA A 187 12.24 20.19 1.97
C ALA A 187 12.65 20.04 3.44
N SER A 188 13.54 20.91 3.95
CA SER A 188 13.91 20.90 5.36
C SER A 188 12.76 21.26 6.31
N PHE A 189 11.74 21.98 5.82
CA PHE A 189 10.57 22.38 6.60
C PHE A 189 9.37 21.46 6.41
N ARG A 190 9.38 20.57 5.42
CA ARG A 190 8.31 19.61 5.15
C ARG A 190 8.70 18.23 5.67
N SER A 191 7.82 17.59 6.44
CA SER A 191 8.10 16.29 7.04
C SER A 191 8.59 15.26 6.02
N ARG A 192 9.78 14.70 6.23
CA ARG A 192 10.46 13.75 5.32
C ARG A 192 10.81 14.35 3.94
N GLY A 193 10.97 15.66 3.82
CA GLY A 193 11.33 16.31 2.56
C GLY A 193 10.21 16.35 1.52
N ARG A 194 8.98 15.96 1.87
CA ARG A 194 7.84 15.85 0.95
C ARG A 194 7.22 17.23 0.68
N ILE A 195 7.94 18.05 -0.11
CA ILE A 195 7.53 19.40 -0.50
C ILE A 195 6.24 19.41 -1.32
N PRO A 196 5.51 20.54 -1.40
CA PRO A 196 4.35 20.63 -2.28
C PRO A 196 4.76 20.49 -3.75
N VAL A 197 4.22 19.47 -4.43
CA VAL A 197 4.48 19.21 -5.86
C VAL A 197 3.17 19.03 -6.62
N LEU A 198 3.17 19.42 -7.90
CA LEU A 198 1.99 19.32 -8.76
C LEU A 198 1.55 17.85 -8.92
N SER A 199 0.26 17.62 -8.70
CA SER A 199 -0.41 16.35 -9.01
C SER A 199 -1.34 16.49 -10.20
N TRP A 200 -2.02 17.63 -10.32
CA TRP A 200 -2.96 17.91 -11.39
C TRP A 200 -3.10 19.41 -11.64
N ILE A 201 -3.33 19.80 -12.90
CA ILE A 201 -3.64 21.18 -13.32
C ILE A 201 -4.90 21.20 -14.20
N HIS A 202 -5.77 22.19 -13.97
CA HIS A 202 -6.96 22.41 -14.77
C HIS A 202 -6.59 22.99 -16.14
N PRO A 203 -7.07 22.42 -17.26
CA PRO A 203 -6.63 22.82 -18.61
C PRO A 203 -6.96 24.28 -18.96
N GLU A 204 -8.08 24.81 -18.46
CA GLU A 204 -8.50 26.20 -18.75
C GLU A 204 -8.08 27.19 -17.65
N SER A 205 -8.62 27.05 -16.43
CA SER A 205 -8.36 28.00 -15.33
C SER A 205 -6.95 27.98 -14.76
N GLN A 206 -6.11 26.99 -15.10
CA GLN A 206 -4.78 26.78 -14.53
C GLN A 206 -4.77 26.56 -13.01
N ALA A 207 -5.92 26.32 -12.38
CA ALA A 207 -6.00 25.91 -10.97
C ALA A 207 -5.31 24.56 -10.77
N THR A 208 -4.55 24.42 -9.68
CA THR A 208 -3.73 23.22 -9.44
C THR A 208 -4.11 22.48 -8.17
N ILE A 209 -3.85 21.18 -8.19
CA ILE A 209 -3.83 20.33 -7.00
C ILE A 209 -2.36 19.98 -6.75
N THR A 210 -1.80 20.52 -5.68
CA THR A 210 -0.48 20.14 -5.16
C THR A 210 -0.63 19.26 -3.93
N ARG A 211 0.32 18.34 -3.71
CA ARG A 211 0.36 17.47 -2.53
C ARG A 211 1.68 17.60 -1.79
N CYS A 212 1.65 17.53 -0.47
CA CYS A 212 2.83 17.62 0.40
C CYS A 212 2.65 16.79 1.68
N SER A 213 3.65 16.79 2.55
CA SER A 213 3.50 16.46 3.97
C SER A 213 3.21 17.71 4.83
N GLN A 214 2.84 17.48 6.09
CA GLN A 214 2.73 18.55 7.08
C GLN A 214 4.01 19.39 7.24
N PRO A 215 3.89 20.69 7.55
CA PRO A 215 5.02 21.55 7.89
C PRO A 215 5.59 21.24 9.29
N MET A 216 6.88 21.50 9.49
CA MET A 216 7.65 21.25 10.73
C MET A 216 7.60 22.47 11.67
N VAL A 217 6.38 22.92 11.99
CA VAL A 217 6.10 24.13 12.79
C VAL A 217 6.50 23.93 14.26
N GLY A 218 6.12 22.80 14.83
CA GLY A 218 6.34 22.46 16.23
C GLY A 218 5.62 23.38 17.23
N VAL A 219 5.89 23.13 18.52
CA VAL A 219 5.32 23.90 19.63
C VAL A 219 5.73 25.37 19.63
N SER A 220 6.94 25.67 19.14
CA SER A 220 7.51 27.01 19.11
C SER A 220 7.01 27.87 17.94
N GLY A 221 6.12 27.35 17.09
CA GLY A 221 5.57 28.13 15.97
C GLY A 221 6.61 28.47 14.90
N LYS A 222 7.54 27.56 14.59
CA LYS A 222 8.56 27.80 13.56
C LYS A 222 7.92 28.06 12.21
N ARG A 223 8.57 28.92 11.44
CA ARG A 223 8.17 29.35 10.09
C ARG A 223 9.32 29.08 9.12
N SER A 224 8.98 28.98 7.83
CA SER A 224 9.96 28.93 6.75
C SER A 224 9.58 29.96 5.70
N LYS A 225 10.44 30.96 5.53
CA LYS A 225 10.26 32.01 4.52
C LYS A 225 10.18 31.39 3.13
N GLU A 226 10.98 30.36 2.87
CA GLU A 226 10.98 29.64 1.61
C GLU A 226 9.69 28.85 1.39
N ASP A 227 9.14 28.17 2.41
CA ASP A 227 7.85 27.46 2.29
C ASP A 227 6.67 28.43 2.08
N GLU A 228 6.65 29.54 2.80
CA GLU A 228 5.66 30.61 2.62
C GLU A 228 5.72 31.20 1.21
N LYS A 229 6.93 31.54 0.73
CA LYS A 229 7.15 31.99 -0.65
C LYS A 229 6.74 30.91 -1.66
N TYR A 230 6.97 29.64 -1.35
CA TYR A 230 6.64 28.53 -2.24
C TYR A 230 5.13 28.39 -2.44
N LEU A 231 4.33 28.45 -1.37
CA LEU A 231 2.87 28.45 -1.48
C LEU A 231 2.33 29.71 -2.16
N GLN A 232 2.99 30.86 -1.94
CA GLN A 232 2.69 32.08 -2.68
C GLN A 232 2.93 31.89 -4.19
N ALA A 233 4.05 31.29 -4.60
CA ALA A 233 4.34 31.02 -6.01
C ALA A 233 3.34 30.05 -6.65
N ILE A 234 2.81 29.08 -5.89
CA ILE A 234 1.72 28.22 -6.37
C ILE A 234 0.45 29.04 -6.63
N MET A 235 0.11 29.97 -5.73
CA MET A 235 -1.04 30.84 -5.93
C MET A 235 -0.84 31.77 -7.14
N ASP A 236 0.33 32.41 -7.26
CA ASP A 236 0.68 33.31 -8.35
C ASP A 236 0.67 32.62 -9.73
N SER A 237 0.81 31.28 -9.74
CA SER A 237 0.70 30.46 -10.96
C SER A 237 -0.74 30.35 -11.48
N ASN A 238 -1.74 30.80 -10.73
CA ASN A 238 -3.15 30.88 -11.12
C ASN A 238 -3.60 32.35 -11.15
N ALA A 239 -3.67 32.93 -12.35
CA ALA A 239 -4.02 34.34 -12.56
C ALA A 239 -5.43 34.74 -12.10
N GLN A 240 -6.32 33.77 -11.86
CA GLN A 240 -7.72 34.02 -11.48
C GLN A 240 -7.96 33.97 -9.96
N SER A 241 -6.96 33.61 -9.16
CA SER A 241 -7.14 33.42 -7.72
C SER A 241 -6.35 34.42 -6.89
N HIS A 242 -6.98 34.92 -5.82
CA HIS A 242 -6.34 35.75 -4.79
C HIS A 242 -6.10 35.00 -3.48
N LYS A 243 -6.45 33.71 -3.43
CA LYS A 243 -6.24 32.82 -2.28
C LYS A 243 -5.87 31.40 -2.72
N ILE A 244 -5.16 30.68 -1.88
CA ILE A 244 -4.93 29.24 -2.01
C ILE A 244 -5.65 28.49 -0.89
N PHE A 245 -6.19 27.31 -1.19
CA PHE A 245 -6.80 26.46 -0.17
C PHE A 245 -5.83 25.34 0.22
N ILE A 246 -5.64 25.15 1.53
CA ILE A 246 -4.86 24.06 2.09
C ILE A 246 -5.84 23.09 2.74
N PHE A 247 -5.96 21.88 2.20
CA PHE A 247 -6.84 20.86 2.75
C PHE A 247 -6.05 19.86 3.59
N ASP A 248 -6.17 19.94 4.91
CA ASP A 248 -5.60 18.95 5.82
C ASP A 248 -6.61 17.82 6.05
N ALA A 249 -6.22 16.61 5.64
CA ALA A 249 -7.06 15.44 5.75
C ALA A 249 -7.29 14.97 7.20
N ARG A 250 -6.46 15.42 8.16
CA ARG A 250 -6.56 14.99 9.56
C ARG A 250 -7.70 15.70 10.28
N PRO A 251 -8.36 15.05 11.26
CA PRO A 251 -9.14 15.77 12.26
C PRO A 251 -8.30 16.85 12.97
N SER A 252 -8.92 17.95 13.37
CA SER A 252 -8.23 19.08 14.02
C SER A 252 -7.39 18.66 15.23
N VAL A 253 -7.94 17.79 16.08
CA VAL A 253 -7.23 17.23 17.25
C VAL A 253 -5.93 16.51 16.87
N ASN A 254 -5.92 15.81 15.73
CA ASN A 254 -4.74 15.10 15.25
C ASN A 254 -3.71 16.08 14.65
N ALA A 255 -4.15 17.17 14.03
CA ALA A 255 -3.26 18.22 13.53
C ALA A 255 -2.57 18.94 14.70
N VAL A 256 -3.30 19.26 15.77
CA VAL A 256 -2.75 19.84 17.01
C VAL A 256 -1.81 18.87 17.71
N ALA A 257 -2.17 17.59 17.83
CA ALA A 257 -1.30 16.58 18.43
C ALA A 257 0.04 16.41 17.67
N ASN A 258 0.01 16.56 16.34
CA ASN A 258 1.24 16.57 15.54
C ASN A 258 2.09 17.83 15.76
N LYS A 259 1.46 19.00 15.96
CA LYS A 259 2.18 20.22 16.34
C LYS A 259 2.98 20.03 17.62
N ALA A 260 2.40 19.34 18.61
CA ALA A 260 3.10 18.98 19.85
C ALA A 260 4.32 18.06 19.62
N LYS A 261 4.33 17.27 18.55
CA LYS A 261 5.42 16.35 18.16
C LYS A 261 6.42 16.94 17.15
N GLY A 262 6.36 18.25 16.89
CA GLY A 262 7.29 18.93 15.97
C GLY A 262 6.77 19.15 14.54
N GLY A 263 5.62 18.56 14.19
CA GLY A 263 4.91 18.82 12.92
C GLY A 263 3.98 20.04 13.04
N GLY A 264 2.79 19.96 12.45
CA GLY A 264 1.76 20.99 12.59
C GLY A 264 0.97 21.22 11.31
N TYR A 265 0.51 22.45 11.13
CA TYR A 265 -0.28 22.93 10.00
C TYR A 265 0.03 24.41 9.78
N GLU A 266 -0.30 24.90 8.59
CA GLU A 266 -0.12 26.27 8.15
C GLU A 266 -1.07 27.23 8.91
N SER A 267 -0.53 28.16 9.69
CA SER A 267 -1.32 29.16 10.43
C SER A 267 -1.64 30.38 9.58
N GLU A 268 -2.79 31.01 9.83
CA GLU A 268 -3.26 32.21 9.10
C GLU A 268 -2.23 33.36 9.12
N ASP A 269 -1.55 33.57 10.24
CA ASP A 269 -0.52 34.62 10.37
C ASP A 269 0.73 34.38 9.49
N ALA A 270 1.05 33.10 9.25
CA ALA A 270 2.24 32.71 8.49
C ALA A 270 1.94 32.63 7.00
N TYR A 271 0.74 32.17 6.64
CA TYR A 271 0.30 31.97 5.26
C TYR A 271 -0.94 32.82 4.98
N GLN A 272 -0.72 34.14 4.86
CA GLN A 272 -1.79 35.15 4.84
C GLN A 272 -2.79 34.98 3.69
N ASN A 273 -2.32 34.48 2.54
CA ASN A 273 -3.16 34.24 1.36
C ASN A 273 -3.67 32.79 1.29
N ALA A 274 -3.46 31.99 2.35
CA ALA A 274 -3.90 30.61 2.40
C ALA A 274 -5.09 30.44 3.36
N GLU A 275 -6.03 29.59 2.97
CA GLU A 275 -7.16 29.20 3.80
C GLU A 275 -7.06 27.70 4.12
N LEU A 276 -6.80 27.39 5.39
CA LEU A 276 -6.72 26.02 5.88
C LEU A 276 -8.11 25.44 6.13
N ARG A 277 -8.41 24.30 5.51
CA ARG A 277 -9.65 23.53 5.69
C ARG A 277 -9.35 22.13 6.21
N ILE A 278 -9.92 21.78 7.35
CA ILE A 278 -9.90 20.43 7.90
C ILE A 278 -11.00 19.60 7.23
N ILE A 279 -10.63 18.53 6.52
CA ILE A 279 -11.59 17.72 5.75
C ILE A 279 -12.37 16.76 6.66
N THR A 280 -11.69 16.16 7.63
CA THR A 280 -12.31 15.16 8.51
C THR A 280 -12.97 15.84 9.70
N LYS A 281 -14.30 15.87 9.71
CA LYS A 281 -15.09 16.17 10.91
C LYS A 281 -15.06 14.93 11.81
N THR A 282 -14.68 15.13 13.07
CA THR A 282 -14.78 14.10 14.12
C THR A 282 -16.20 13.60 14.26
#